data_AF-A0A537WBH5-F1
#
_entry.id   AF-A0A537WBH5-F1
#
_cell.length_a   1.000
_cell.length_b   1.000
_cell.length_c   1.000
_cell.angle_alpha   90.00
_cell.angle_beta   90.00
_cell.angle_gamma   90.00
#
_symmetry.space_group_name_H-M   'P 1'
#
loop_
_entity.id
_entity.type
_entity.pdbx_description
1 polymer ?
#
loop_
_entity_poly.entity_id
_entity_poly.type
_entity_poly.pdbx_seq_one_letter_code
_entity_poly.pdbx_strand_id
1 'polypeptide(L)'
;MRAEIDRRAMALLSTAHMATDFANGALPALIPFLKDRFSLSYTLVGVLILASQASSSLIQPLFGLWSDRRGALWMLPGGVVLAGVGIAL
;
A
#
# COMPACT_ATOMS: atom_id res chain seq x y z
N MET A 1 24.94 -14.68 19.87
CA MET A 1 24.04 -13.73 20.54
C MET A 1 22.67 -13.85 19.89
N ARG A 2 21.72 -14.55 20.51
CA ARG A 2 20.34 -14.59 20.00
C ARG A 2 19.76 -13.20 20.28
N ALA A 3 19.47 -12.41 19.24
CA ALA A 3 18.74 -11.17 19.43
C ALA A 3 17.40 -11.54 20.05
N GLU A 4 17.13 -11.06 21.27
CA GLU A 4 15.79 -11.16 21.83
C GLU A 4 14.84 -10.40 20.90
N ILE A 5 13.81 -11.08 20.41
CA ILE A 5 12.82 -10.50 19.51
C ILE A 5 12.04 -9.44 20.31
N ASP A 6 12.15 -8.18 19.92
CA ASP A 6 11.30 -7.12 20.45
C ASP A 6 9.87 -7.29 19.94
N ARG A 7 9.01 -7.84 20.81
CA ARG A 7 7.59 -8.09 20.49
C ARG A 7 6.82 -6.83 20.15
N ARG A 8 7.18 -5.67 20.71
CA ARG A 8 6.48 -4.40 20.43
C ARG A 8 6.84 -3.88 19.06
N ALA A 9 8.13 -3.88 18.73
CA ALA A 9 8.61 -3.51 17.40
C ALA A 9 8.04 -4.44 16.32
N MET A 10 8.02 -5.75 16.57
CA MET A 10 7.42 -6.72 15.67
C MET A 10 5.90 -6.51 15.48
N ALA A 11 5.16 -6.25 16.56
CA ALA A 11 3.73 -5.95 16.46
C ALA A 11 3.47 -4.71 15.60
N LEU A 12 4.22 -3.62 15.81
CA LEU A 12 4.11 -2.40 15.00
C LEU A 12 4.43 -2.65 13.53
N LEU A 13 5.51 -3.39 13.24
CA LEU A 13 5.89 -3.74 11.88
C LEU A 13 4.80 -4.60 11.20
N SER A 14 4.28 -5.61 11.91
CA SER A 14 3.22 -6.48 11.39
C SER A 14 1.92 -5.72 11.14
N THR A 15 1.51 -4.80 12.03
CA THR A 15 0.32 -3.98 11.81
C THR A 15 0.51 -3.01 10.64
N ALA A 16 1.67 -2.38 10.53
CA ALA A 16 1.98 -1.51 9.40
C ALA A 16 1.96 -2.30 8.07
N HIS A 17 2.55 -3.50 8.06
CA HIS A 17 2.56 -4.38 6.89
C HIS A 17 1.14 -4.84 6.51
N MET A 18 0.34 -5.25 7.50
CA MET A 18 -1.06 -5.61 7.29
C MET A 18 -1.86 -4.47 6.65
N ALA A 19 -1.64 -3.22 7.09
CA ALA A 19 -2.32 -2.07 6.50
C ALA A 19 -1.93 -1.84 5.04
N THR A 20 -0.64 -2.00 4.70
CA THR A 20 -0.18 -1.89 3.31
C THR A 20 -0.70 -3.03 2.43
N ASP A 21 -0.78 -4.24 2.96
CA ASP A 21 -1.32 -5.40 2.24
C ASP A 21 -2.83 -5.24 2.01
N PHE A 22 -3.55 -4.72 3.00
CA PHE A 22 -4.96 -4.40 2.86
C PHE A 22 -5.20 -3.38 1.74
N ALA A 23 -4.41 -2.31 1.69
CA ALA A 23 -4.53 -1.29 0.65
C ALA A 23 -4.25 -1.85 -0.75
N ASN A 24 -3.20 -2.66 -0.91
CA ASN A 24 -2.88 -3.30 -2.19
C ASN A 24 -3.93 -4.35 -2.59
N GLY A 25 -4.50 -5.08 -1.62
CA GLY A 25 -5.54 -6.07 -1.85
C GLY A 25 -6.93 -5.48 -2.11
N ALA A 26 -7.18 -4.25 -1.67
CA ALA A 26 -8.46 -3.58 -1.85
C ALA A 26 -8.80 -3.36 -3.32
N LEU A 27 -7.83 -2.95 -4.15
CA LEU A 27 -8.09 -2.69 -5.56
C LEU A 27 -8.57 -3.95 -6.30
N PRO A 28 -7.85 -5.09 -6.31
CA PRO A 28 -8.33 -6.33 -6.92
C PRO A 28 -9.72 -6.77 -6.42
N ALA A 29 -9.99 -6.60 -5.13
CA ALA A 29 -11.30 -6.93 -4.55
C ALA A 29 -12.44 -6.03 -5.09
N LEU A 30 -12.13 -4.77 -5.44
CA LEU A 30 -13.08 -3.80 -5.98
C LEU A 30 -13.24 -3.87 -7.51
N ILE A 31 -12.30 -4.51 -8.23
CA ILE A 31 -12.31 -4.60 -9.70
C ILE A 31 -13.68 -5.07 -10.27
N PRO A 32 -14.35 -6.12 -9.76
CA PRO A 32 -15.64 -6.54 -10.31
C PRO A 32 -16.71 -5.45 -10.26
N PHE A 33 -16.76 -4.72 -9.15
CA PHE A 33 -17.71 -3.63 -8.93
C PHE A 33 -17.38 -2.41 -9.80
N LEU A 34 -16.10 -2.06 -9.92
CA LEU A 34 -15.64 -0.98 -10.80
C LEU A 34 -15.91 -1.30 -12.27
N LYS A 35 -15.69 -2.55 -12.67
CA LYS A 35 -15.97 -3.02 -14.03
C LYS A 35 -17.45 -2.87 -14.37
N ASP A 36 -18.33 -3.28 -13.47
CA ASP A 36 -19.78 -3.17 -13.68
C ASP A 36 -20.23 -1.70 -13.69
N ARG A 37 -19.86 -0.93 -12.65
CA ARG A 37 -20.23 0.48 -12.48
C ARG A 37 -19.77 1.38 -13.63
N PHE A 38 -18.57 1.15 -14.16
CA PHE A 38 -18.00 1.95 -15.25
C PHE A 38 -18.05 1.25 -16.62
N SER A 39 -18.71 0.09 -16.70
CA SER A 39 -18.80 -0.72 -17.93
C SER A 39 -17.44 -0.98 -18.60
N LEU A 40 -16.42 -1.27 -17.79
CA LEU A 40 -15.05 -1.45 -18.28
C LEU A 40 -14.90 -2.76 -19.05
N SER A 41 -14.09 -2.72 -20.11
CA SER A 41 -13.60 -3.93 -20.77
C SER A 41 -12.51 -4.60 -19.92
N TYR A 42 -12.25 -5.89 -20.16
CA TYR A 42 -11.16 -6.60 -19.47
C TYR A 42 -9.78 -5.99 -19.76
N THR A 43 -9.60 -5.39 -20.94
CA THR A 43 -8.39 -4.63 -21.27
C THR A 43 -8.22 -3.41 -20.36
N LEU A 44 -9.27 -2.62 -20.15
CA LEU A 44 -9.22 -1.46 -19.26
C LEU A 44 -8.97 -1.86 -17.80
N VAL A 45 -9.59 -2.95 -17.35
CA VAL A 45 -9.31 -3.56 -16.05
C VAL A 45 -7.82 -3.93 -15.91
N GLY A 46 -7.24 -4.57 -16.93
CA GLY A 46 -5.83 -4.92 -16.96
C GLY A 46 -4.92 -3.68 -16.92
N VAL A 47 -5.25 -2.63 -17.68
CA VAL A 47 -4.52 -1.36 -17.67
C VAL A 47 -4.61 -0.69 -16.30
N LEU A 48 -5.76 -0.76 -15.63
CA LEU A 48 -5.94 -0.19 -14.30
C LEU A 48 -5.02 -0.87 -13.27
N ILE A 49 -5.00 -2.21 -13.27
CA ILE A 49 -4.09 -2.97 -12.41
C ILE A 49 -2.63 -2.65 -12.76
N LEU A 50 -2.28 -2.61 -14.04
CA LEU A 50 -0.94 -2.27 -14.50
C LEU A 50 -0.51 -0.88 -14.01
N ALA A 51 -1.37 0.12 -14.16
CA ALA A 51 -1.11 1.48 -13.70
C ALA A 51 -0.90 1.53 -12.19
N SER A 52 -1.70 0.78 -11.41
CA SER A 52 -1.53 0.65 -9.96
C SER A 52 -0.16 0.07 -9.61
N GLN A 53 0.22 -1.06 -10.22
CA GLN A 53 1.50 -1.71 -9.95
C GLN A 53 2.70 -0.85 -10.38
N ALA A 54 2.61 -0.21 -11.55
CA ALA A 54 3.65 0.70 -12.03
C ALA A 54 3.82 1.90 -11.09
N SER A 55 2.71 2.48 -10.63
CA SER A 55 2.73 3.58 -9.66
C SER A 55 3.39 3.15 -8.35
N SER A 56 3.03 1.97 -7.82
CA SER A 56 3.66 1.41 -6.62
C SER A 56 5.17 1.22 -6.80
N SER A 57 5.58 0.62 -7.92
CA SER A 57 6.99 0.36 -8.21
C SER A 57 7.85 1.63 -8.33
N LEU A 58 7.24 2.77 -8.63
CA LEU A 58 7.94 4.07 -8.66
C LEU A 58 7.92 4.74 -7.29
N ILE A 59 6.75 4.79 -6.64
CA ILE A 59 6.54 5.49 -5.36
C ILE A 59 7.36 4.82 -4.25
N GLN A 60 7.36 3.48 -4.16
CA GLN A 60 8.03 2.74 -3.10
C GLN A 60 9.55 3.04 -3.01
N PRO A 61 10.37 2.93 -4.07
CA PRO A 61 11.80 3.24 -3.97
C PRO A 61 12.08 4.73 -3.77
N LEU A 62 11.27 5.62 -4.34
CA LEU A 62 11.44 7.07 -4.17
C LEU A 62 11.23 7.50 -2.72
N PHE A 63 10.09 7.10 -2.14
CA PHE A 63 9.75 7.43 -0.76
C PHE A 63 10.58 6.61 0.25
N GLY A 64 10.98 5.38 -0.09
CA GLY A 64 11.92 4.59 0.70
C GLY A 64 13.27 5.29 0.85
N LEU A 65 13.91 5.65 -0.27
CA LEU A 65 15.19 6.37 -0.25
C LEU A 65 15.10 7.73 0.45
N TRP A 66 13.98 8.44 0.27
CA TRP A 66 13.74 9.70 0.94
C TRP A 66 13.56 9.55 2.45
N SER A 67 12.79 8.54 2.87
CA SER A 67 12.57 8.20 4.29
C SER A 67 13.89 7.87 4.98
N ASP A 68 14.69 7.01 4.34
CA ASP A 68 15.97 6.54 4.87
C ASP A 68 16.96 7.71 5.05
N ARG A 69 17.01 8.64 4.08
CA ARG A 69 17.90 9.81 4.16
C ARG A 69 17.52 10.81 5.24
N ARG A 70 16.24 10.89 5.63
CA ARG A 70 15.73 11.90 6.57
C ARG A 70 15.33 11.32 7.93
N GLY A 71 15.45 10.01 8.13
CA GLY A 71 14.97 9.34 9.33
C GLY A 71 13.45 9.53 9.53
N ALA A 72 12.68 9.54 8.45
CA ALA A 72 11.27 9.96 8.46
C ALA A 72 10.31 8.89 8.99
N LEU A 73 10.48 8.48 10.25
CA LEU A 73 9.64 7.47 10.92
C LEU A 73 8.15 7.82 10.94
N TRP A 74 7.79 9.10 10.82
CA TRP A 74 6.41 9.58 10.73
C TRP A 74 5.68 9.14 9.45
N MET A 75 6.42 8.73 8.41
CA MET A 75 5.81 8.23 7.17
C MET A 75 5.10 6.90 7.37
N LEU A 76 5.49 6.10 8.36
CA LEU A 76 4.84 4.82 8.66
C LEU A 76 3.36 5.02 9.03
N PRO A 77 3.00 5.80 10.07
CA PRO A 77 1.60 6.08 10.36
C PRO A 77 0.95 6.99 9.30
N GLY A 78 1.70 7.94 8.72
CA GLY A 78 1.16 8.85 7.71
C GLY A 78 0.71 8.14 6.43
N GLY A 79 1.48 7.18 5.94
CA GLY A 79 1.16 6.38 4.76
C GLY A 79 -0.07 5.50 4.97
N VAL A 80 -0.22 4.90 6.16
CA VAL A 80 -1.40 4.10 6.52
C VAL A 80 -2.67 4.97 6.56
N VAL A 81 -2.60 6.15 7.17
CA VAL A 81 -3.73 7.10 7.19
C VAL A 81 -4.09 7.54 5.78
N LEU A 82 -3.10 7.90 4.97
CA LEU A 82 -3.31 8.31 3.58
C LEU A 82 -3.97 7.20 2.74
N ALA A 83 -3.51 5.96 2.88
CA ALA A 83 -4.10 4.82 2.20
C ALA A 83 -5.56 4.59 2.66
N GLY A 84 -5.82 4.68 3.96
CA GLY A 84 -7.18 4.56 4.50
C GLY A 84 -8.13 5.65 3.97
N VAL A 85 -7.68 6.91 3.94
CA VAL A 85 -8.46 8.01 3.35
C VAL A 85 -8.69 7.79 1.86
N GLY A 86 -7.68 7.35 1.11
CA GLY A 86 -7.80 7.08 -0.32
C GLY A 86 -8.81 5.98 -0.66
N ILE A 87 -8.97 4.97 0.21
CA ILE A 87 -9.98 3.91 0.04
C ILE A 87 -11.38 4.37 0.46
N ALA A 88 -11.48 5.28 1.44
CA ALA A 88 -12.76 5.75 1.97
C ALA A 88 -13.49 6.76 1.07
N LEU A 89 -12.77 7.41 0.16
CA LEU A 89 -13.28 8.39 -0.81
C LEU A 89 -13.76 7.71 -2.10
#